data_AF-A0A522W2Y7-F1
#
_entry.id   AF-A0A522W2Y7-F1
#
_cell.length_a   1.000
_cell.length_b   1.000
_cell.length_c   1.000
_cell.angle_alpha   90.00
_cell.angle_beta   90.00
_cell.angle_gamma   90.00
#
_symmetry.space_group_name_H-M   'P 1'
#
loop_
_entity.id
_entity.type
_entity.pdbx_description
1 polymer ?
#
loop_
_entity_poly.entity_id
_entity_poly.type
_entity_poly.pdbx_seq_one_letter_code
_entity_poly.pdbx_strand_id
1 'polypeptide(L)'
;MVKDVMEFQEEAAHSNSIPDLQEALKVAMTSLGLPYFSYAWSRSSSLDHLEMADDSFFTTVSEEFFATYIKDGLYRNDYSIYACRGTTRIPSLIGRTYHRWKNVPDDELNASELAVEDFAREFFVDGLVGLLENHDGLFFAGASVVGQDMPIREFDHALTNAGTAFQLLRIYHDRFHMLRRGERLIHIRESDLDRFLVAVQGGEVGAISAGIAELFRGGSPASASMSPFEHSSNYTKITLRGRGVDFGTLQARIIGILHAASRTPDPWVPEAELLFSAQSNSQHLRELFKNKDPGFLFERDGLGRVRLKL
;
A
#
# COMPACT_ATOMS: atom_id res chain seq x y z
N MET A 1 -22.43 -5.79 9.57
CA MET A 1 -20.97 -5.54 9.59
C MET A 1 -20.17 -6.82 9.39
N VAL A 2 -20.00 -7.70 10.38
CA VAL A 2 -19.27 -8.99 10.21
C VAL A 2 -19.92 -9.86 9.14
N LYS A 3 -21.25 -9.90 9.12
CA LYS A 3 -22.04 -10.62 8.11
C LYS A 3 -21.71 -10.20 6.68
N ASP A 4 -21.69 -8.89 6.41
CA ASP A 4 -21.47 -8.35 5.06
C ASP A 4 -20.06 -8.70 4.54
N VAL A 5 -19.06 -8.68 5.43
CA VAL A 5 -17.67 -9.08 5.10
C VAL A 5 -17.60 -10.57 4.79
N MET A 6 -18.24 -11.41 5.60
CA MET A 6 -18.24 -12.86 5.39
C MET A 6 -18.97 -13.26 4.10
N GLU A 7 -20.13 -12.66 3.84
CA GLU A 7 -20.90 -12.89 2.60
C GLU A 7 -20.08 -12.48 1.38
N PHE A 8 -19.49 -11.28 1.38
CA PHE A 8 -18.62 -10.87 0.28
C PHE A 8 -17.37 -11.74 0.14
N GLN A 9 -16.76 -12.17 1.24
CA GLN A 9 -15.61 -13.07 1.20
C GLN A 9 -15.95 -14.40 0.54
N GLU A 10 -17.13 -14.95 0.82
CA GLU A 10 -17.64 -16.16 0.18
C GLU A 10 -17.90 -15.92 -1.31
N GLU A 11 -18.59 -14.83 -1.68
CA GLU A 11 -18.84 -14.49 -3.09
C GLU A 11 -17.54 -14.25 -3.88
N ALA A 12 -16.57 -13.55 -3.29
CA ALA A 12 -15.26 -13.30 -3.89
C ALA A 12 -14.49 -14.61 -4.11
N ALA A 13 -14.59 -15.58 -3.20
CA ALA A 13 -13.97 -16.89 -3.35
C ALA A 13 -14.55 -17.68 -4.54
N HIS A 14 -15.85 -17.53 -4.80
CA HIS A 14 -16.56 -18.20 -5.90
C HIS A 14 -16.51 -17.42 -7.23
N SER A 15 -16.15 -16.14 -7.20
CA SER A 15 -16.01 -15.30 -8.39
C SER A 15 -14.92 -15.86 -9.31
N ASN A 16 -15.28 -16.17 -10.56
CA ASN A 16 -14.35 -16.75 -11.55
C ASN A 16 -13.82 -15.72 -12.55
N SER A 17 -14.33 -14.49 -12.49
CA SER A 17 -13.93 -13.39 -13.36
C SER A 17 -13.84 -12.08 -12.59
N ILE A 18 -13.08 -11.12 -13.12
CA ILE A 18 -12.99 -9.77 -12.54
C ILE A 18 -14.35 -9.05 -12.57
N PRO A 19 -15.14 -9.10 -13.66
CA PRO A 19 -16.48 -8.52 -13.67
C PRO A 19 -17.41 -9.05 -12.57
N ASP A 20 -17.41 -10.37 -12.31
CA ASP A 20 -18.25 -10.95 -11.25
C ASP A 20 -17.83 -10.43 -9.88
N LEU A 21 -16.50 -10.38 -9.63
CA LEU A 21 -15.93 -9.85 -8.39
C LEU A 21 -16.26 -8.35 -8.20
N GLN A 22 -16.20 -7.58 -9.28
CA GLN A 22 -16.57 -6.17 -9.28
C GLN A 22 -18.03 -5.98 -8.91
N GLU A 23 -18.93 -6.77 -9.49
CA GLU A 23 -20.36 -6.67 -9.19
C GLU A 23 -20.68 -7.05 -7.73
N ALA A 24 -20.09 -8.14 -7.23
CA ALA A 24 -20.19 -8.52 -5.82
C ALA A 24 -19.73 -7.39 -4.89
N LEU A 25 -18.61 -6.73 -5.23
CA LEU A 25 -18.11 -5.62 -4.42
C LEU A 25 -19.07 -4.42 -4.45
N LYS A 26 -19.68 -4.09 -5.60
CA LYS A 26 -20.68 -3.00 -5.67
C LYS A 26 -21.88 -3.28 -4.77
N VAL A 27 -22.41 -4.50 -4.80
CA VAL A 27 -23.55 -4.91 -3.96
C VAL A 27 -23.19 -4.77 -2.49
N ALA A 28 -22.02 -5.28 -2.08
CA ALA A 28 -21.55 -5.19 -0.70
C ALA A 28 -21.30 -3.74 -0.25
N MET A 29 -20.69 -2.90 -1.09
CA MET A 29 -20.46 -1.48 -0.77
C MET A 29 -21.77 -0.67 -0.68
N THR A 30 -22.74 -0.99 -1.53
CA THR A 30 -24.07 -0.38 -1.51
C THR A 30 -24.84 -0.74 -0.23
N SER A 31 -24.72 -1.98 0.27
CA SER A 31 -25.36 -2.38 1.53
C SER A 31 -24.80 -1.64 2.75
N LEU A 32 -23.57 -1.13 2.67
CA LEU A 32 -22.95 -0.29 3.69
C LEU A 32 -23.34 1.20 3.61
N GLY A 33 -24.13 1.60 2.61
CA GLY A 33 -24.44 3.00 2.33
C GLY A 33 -23.27 3.76 1.70
N LEU A 34 -22.29 3.06 1.12
CA LEU A 34 -21.12 3.63 0.47
C LEU A 34 -21.07 3.21 -1.02
N PRO A 35 -22.09 3.54 -1.83
CA PRO A 35 -22.18 3.07 -3.21
C PRO A 35 -21.10 3.66 -4.13
N TYR A 36 -20.49 4.78 -3.74
CA TYR A 36 -19.46 5.48 -4.51
C TYR A 36 -18.06 5.23 -3.95
N PHE A 37 -17.25 4.52 -4.71
CA PHE A 37 -15.89 4.20 -4.35
C PHE A 37 -15.00 4.09 -5.59
N SER A 38 -13.70 4.16 -5.38
CA SER A 38 -12.69 3.89 -6.39
C SER A 38 -11.63 2.95 -5.84
N TYR A 39 -11.18 2.07 -6.70
CA TYR A 39 -10.02 1.22 -6.51
C TYR A 39 -9.10 1.46 -7.70
N ALA A 40 -7.87 1.85 -7.43
CA ALA A 40 -6.86 2.17 -8.42
C ALA A 40 -5.59 1.40 -8.09
N TRP A 41 -5.01 0.68 -9.05
CA TRP A 41 -3.76 -0.06 -8.86
C TRP A 41 -2.75 0.34 -9.93
N SER A 42 -1.46 0.37 -9.60
CA SER A 42 -0.42 0.63 -10.60
C SER A 42 0.29 -0.66 -11.02
N ARG A 43 0.65 -0.73 -12.31
CA ARG A 43 1.52 -1.80 -12.84
C ARG A 43 2.97 -1.63 -12.42
N SER A 44 3.35 -0.42 -12.04
CA SER A 44 4.70 -0.11 -11.60
C SER A 44 4.88 -0.51 -10.14
N SER A 45 5.93 -1.28 -9.89
CA SER A 45 6.41 -1.55 -8.53
C SER A 45 7.24 -0.38 -7.97
N SER A 46 7.52 0.66 -8.78
CA SER A 46 8.33 1.82 -8.39
C SER A 46 7.46 2.95 -7.86
N LEU A 47 7.88 3.51 -6.72
CA LEU A 47 7.26 4.68 -6.10
C LEU A 47 7.34 5.94 -6.99
N ASP A 48 8.32 6.01 -7.89
CA ASP A 48 8.57 7.24 -8.68
C ASP A 48 7.80 7.31 -10.00
N HIS A 49 7.19 6.21 -10.43
CA HIS A 49 6.51 6.12 -11.72
C HIS A 49 5.14 5.47 -11.54
N LEU A 50 4.07 6.25 -11.65
CA LEU A 50 2.71 5.73 -11.74
C LEU A 50 2.44 5.33 -13.19
N GLU A 51 2.43 4.03 -13.45
CA GLU A 51 1.91 3.48 -14.69
C GLU A 51 0.47 3.06 -14.44
N MET A 52 -0.46 3.94 -14.84
CA MET A 52 -1.90 3.71 -14.82
C MET A 52 -2.37 3.51 -16.27
N ALA A 53 -3.10 2.43 -16.51
CA ALA A 53 -3.79 2.12 -17.76
C ALA A 53 -5.31 2.14 -17.53
N ASP A 54 -6.12 2.04 -18.59
CA ASP A 54 -7.58 2.07 -18.45
C ASP A 54 -8.11 0.94 -17.54
N ASP A 55 -7.45 -0.22 -17.53
CA ASP A 55 -7.77 -1.36 -16.65
C ASP A 55 -7.17 -1.25 -15.23
N SER A 56 -6.52 -0.13 -14.94
CA SER A 56 -5.92 0.16 -13.62
C SER A 56 -6.95 0.62 -12.59
N PHE A 57 -8.20 0.78 -13.01
CA PHE A 57 -9.23 1.36 -12.17
C PHE A 57 -10.49 0.50 -12.16
N PHE A 58 -11.10 0.45 -11.00
CA PHE A 58 -12.46 0.00 -10.81
C PHE A 58 -13.16 1.05 -9.95
N THR A 59 -14.19 1.68 -10.48
CA THR A 59 -14.89 2.74 -9.76
C THR A 59 -16.37 2.76 -10.06
N THR A 60 -17.13 3.27 -9.10
CA THR A 60 -18.57 3.54 -9.21
C THR A 60 -18.87 5.04 -9.17
N VAL A 61 -17.84 5.89 -9.10
CA VAL A 61 -18.00 7.35 -9.14
C VAL A 61 -18.41 7.82 -10.54
N SER A 62 -18.75 9.11 -10.66
CA SER A 62 -19.13 9.76 -11.90
C SER A 62 -18.16 9.43 -13.05
N GLU A 63 -18.72 8.93 -14.17
CA GLU A 63 -17.96 8.70 -15.40
C GLU A 63 -17.32 9.98 -15.92
N GLU A 64 -17.97 11.13 -15.73
CA GLU A 64 -17.45 12.44 -16.12
C GLU A 64 -16.20 12.82 -15.31
N PHE A 65 -16.26 12.66 -13.99
CA PHE A 65 -15.10 12.86 -13.12
C PHE A 65 -13.95 11.98 -13.58
N PHE A 66 -14.23 10.68 -13.73
CA PHE A 66 -13.19 9.70 -13.99
C PHE A 66 -12.57 9.87 -15.39
N ALA A 67 -13.39 10.14 -16.42
CA ALA A 67 -12.91 10.40 -17.77
C ALA A 67 -11.94 11.59 -17.79
N THR A 68 -12.28 12.69 -17.10
CA THR A 68 -11.43 13.89 -17.01
C THR A 68 -10.18 13.62 -16.20
N TYR A 69 -10.33 12.98 -15.03
CA TYR A 69 -9.22 12.64 -14.13
C TYR A 69 -8.13 11.81 -14.82
N ILE A 70 -8.52 10.84 -15.66
CA ILE A 70 -7.57 10.03 -16.44
C ILE A 70 -7.06 10.76 -17.67
N LYS A 71 -7.95 11.33 -18.49
CA LYS A 71 -7.60 11.98 -19.75
C LYS A 71 -6.61 13.13 -19.55
N ASP A 72 -6.82 13.94 -18.51
CA ASP A 72 -6.01 15.11 -18.22
C ASP A 72 -4.83 14.76 -17.31
N GLY A 73 -4.69 13.49 -16.91
CA GLY A 73 -3.57 13.00 -16.11
C GLY A 73 -3.52 13.56 -14.69
N LEU A 74 -4.68 13.91 -14.12
CA LEU A 74 -4.79 14.55 -12.81
C LEU A 74 -4.22 13.69 -11.68
N TYR A 75 -4.27 12.36 -11.82
CA TYR A 75 -3.63 11.41 -10.89
C TYR A 75 -2.13 11.67 -10.64
N ARG A 76 -1.44 12.37 -11.55
CA ARG A 76 -0.03 12.74 -11.39
C ARG A 76 0.20 13.87 -10.40
N ASN A 77 -0.84 14.58 -10.01
CA ASN A 77 -0.78 15.65 -9.03
C ASN A 77 -1.68 15.37 -7.82
N ASP A 78 -2.25 14.17 -7.74
CA ASP A 78 -3.13 13.79 -6.65
C ASP A 78 -2.29 13.48 -5.39
N TYR A 79 -2.30 14.43 -4.45
CA TYR A 79 -1.59 14.30 -3.18
C TYR A 79 -2.03 13.07 -2.39
N SER A 80 -3.26 12.59 -2.60
CA SER A 80 -3.77 11.41 -1.91
C SER A 80 -3.00 10.15 -2.30
N ILE A 81 -2.65 10.03 -3.58
CA ILE A 81 -1.83 8.93 -4.07
C ILE A 81 -0.44 8.99 -3.43
N TYR A 82 0.16 10.18 -3.35
CA TYR A 82 1.48 10.35 -2.73
C TYR A 82 1.47 10.13 -1.22
N ALA A 83 0.39 10.53 -0.54
CA ALA A 83 0.20 10.33 0.90
C ALA A 83 0.11 8.85 1.23
N CYS A 84 -0.77 8.11 0.55
CA CYS A 84 -0.88 6.67 0.70
C CYS A 84 0.46 5.96 0.42
N ARG A 85 1.28 6.48 -0.49
CA ARG A 85 2.59 5.89 -0.83
C ARG A 85 3.72 6.27 0.11
N GLY A 86 3.46 7.12 1.10
CA GLY A 86 4.49 7.63 2.01
C GLY A 86 5.52 8.54 1.33
N THR A 87 5.24 9.01 0.11
CA THR A 87 6.12 9.91 -0.66
C THR A 87 5.57 11.34 -0.70
N THR A 88 4.54 11.63 0.09
CA THR A 88 3.99 12.98 0.16
C THR A 88 4.97 13.96 0.78
N ARG A 89 4.97 15.18 0.24
CA ARG A 89 5.68 16.33 0.81
C ARG A 89 4.88 17.04 1.90
N ILE A 90 3.60 16.69 2.03
CA ILE A 90 2.62 17.34 2.91
C ILE A 90 2.85 16.86 4.34
N PRO A 91 3.37 17.70 5.26
CA PRO A 91 3.79 17.26 6.58
C PRO A 91 2.68 16.59 7.39
N SER A 92 1.44 17.07 7.26
CA SER A 92 0.27 16.53 7.96
C SER A 92 -0.07 15.09 7.56
N LEU A 93 0.39 14.63 6.40
CA LEU A 93 0.09 13.32 5.82
C LEU A 93 1.24 12.31 5.89
N ILE A 94 2.44 12.73 6.32
CA ILE A 94 3.60 11.83 6.39
C ILE A 94 3.31 10.65 7.32
N GLY A 95 3.57 9.42 6.84
CA GLY A 95 3.40 8.18 7.61
C GLY A 95 1.95 7.72 7.76
N ARG A 96 1.00 8.38 7.10
CA ARG A 96 -0.40 7.95 7.11
C ARG A 96 -0.68 6.94 5.99
N THR A 97 -1.29 5.82 6.35
CA THR A 97 -1.82 4.86 5.37
C THR A 97 -3.25 5.18 4.95
N TYR A 98 -3.92 6.07 5.69
CA TYR A 98 -5.27 6.56 5.41
C TYR A 98 -5.37 8.07 5.71
N HIS A 99 -6.13 8.81 4.91
CA HIS A 99 -6.51 10.18 5.22
C HIS A 99 -7.83 10.58 4.58
N ARG A 100 -8.50 11.52 5.22
CA ARG A 100 -9.72 12.16 4.73
C ARG A 100 -9.32 13.39 3.91
N TRP A 101 -9.91 13.58 2.74
CA TRP A 101 -9.50 14.61 1.76
C TRP A 101 -9.54 16.02 2.36
N LYS A 102 -10.61 16.36 3.08
CA LYS A 102 -10.81 17.70 3.65
C LYS A 102 -9.89 18.09 4.82
N ASN A 103 -8.99 17.21 5.24
CA ASN A 103 -8.11 17.48 6.38
C ASN A 103 -6.77 18.11 5.98
N VAL A 104 -6.56 18.39 4.70
CA VAL A 104 -5.32 19.00 4.21
C VAL A 104 -5.53 20.49 3.99
N PRO A 105 -4.82 21.37 4.71
CA PRO A 105 -4.89 22.81 4.50
C PRO A 105 -4.45 23.20 3.08
N ASP A 106 -5.17 24.11 2.43
CA ASP A 106 -4.86 24.57 1.07
C ASP A 106 -3.44 25.17 0.95
N ASP A 107 -2.88 25.72 2.04
CA ASP A 107 -1.51 26.27 2.08
C ASP A 107 -0.41 25.19 2.16
N GLU A 108 -0.76 23.94 2.44
CA GLU A 108 0.16 22.80 2.29
C GLU A 108 0.21 22.29 0.84
N LEU A 109 -0.82 22.58 0.03
CA LEU A 109 -0.93 22.14 -1.36
C LEU A 109 -0.19 23.08 -2.33
N ASN A 110 0.38 22.50 -3.40
CA ASN A 110 0.92 23.30 -4.51
C ASN A 110 -0.20 23.58 -5.52
N ALA A 111 0.06 24.46 -6.48
CA ALA A 111 -0.96 24.85 -7.46
C ALA A 111 -1.57 23.68 -8.22
N SER A 112 -0.79 22.65 -8.56
CA SER A 112 -1.29 21.46 -9.26
C SER A 112 -2.13 20.56 -8.35
N GLU A 113 -1.69 20.33 -7.11
CA GLU A 113 -2.42 19.53 -6.12
C GLU A 113 -3.74 20.21 -5.73
N LEU A 114 -3.73 21.54 -5.55
CA LEU A 114 -4.92 22.34 -5.27
C LEU A 114 -5.91 22.28 -6.44
N ALA A 115 -5.43 22.31 -7.69
CA ALA A 115 -6.31 22.17 -8.86
C ALA A 115 -7.00 20.79 -8.91
N VAL A 116 -6.32 19.72 -8.48
CA VAL A 116 -6.94 18.38 -8.37
C VAL A 116 -7.97 18.35 -7.26
N GLU A 117 -7.67 18.96 -6.12
CA GLU A 117 -8.58 19.07 -4.98
C GLU A 117 -9.84 19.88 -5.33
N ASP A 118 -9.69 21.03 -5.98
CA ASP A 118 -10.80 21.86 -6.43
C ASP A 118 -11.67 21.12 -7.45
N PHE A 119 -11.05 20.42 -8.40
CA PHE A 119 -11.77 19.56 -9.34
C PHE A 119 -12.54 18.45 -8.61
N ALA A 120 -11.94 17.77 -7.62
CA ALA A 120 -12.63 16.75 -6.84
C ALA A 120 -13.81 17.31 -6.03
N ARG A 121 -13.70 18.54 -5.50
CA ARG A 121 -14.77 19.22 -4.76
C ARG A 121 -16.01 19.53 -5.61
N GLU A 122 -15.89 19.55 -6.94
CA GLU A 122 -17.05 19.70 -7.85
C GLU A 122 -17.94 18.45 -7.87
N PHE A 123 -17.36 17.28 -7.60
CA PHE A 123 -18.06 15.99 -7.69
C PHE A 123 -18.34 15.36 -6.33
N PHE A 124 -17.51 15.64 -5.33
CA PHE A 124 -17.54 14.94 -4.06
C PHE A 124 -17.73 15.89 -2.89
N VAL A 125 -18.67 15.55 -2.00
CA VAL A 125 -18.85 16.28 -0.75
C VAL A 125 -17.73 15.99 0.24
N ASP A 126 -17.08 14.82 0.16
CA ASP A 126 -15.93 14.41 0.97
C ASP A 126 -15.38 13.05 0.48
N GLY A 127 -14.25 12.60 1.03
CA GLY A 127 -13.67 11.30 0.72
C GLY A 127 -12.69 10.81 1.77
N LEU A 128 -12.56 9.50 1.88
CA LEU A 128 -11.56 8.81 2.67
C LEU A 128 -10.79 7.88 1.74
N VAL A 129 -9.47 8.01 1.74
CA VAL A 129 -8.57 7.21 0.92
C VAL A 129 -7.65 6.38 1.80
N GLY A 130 -7.27 5.21 1.31
CA GLY A 130 -6.40 4.26 1.98
C GLY A 130 -5.47 3.55 1.00
N LEU A 131 -4.31 3.17 1.52
CA LEU A 131 -3.36 2.30 0.82
C LEU A 131 -3.72 0.83 1.03
N LEU A 132 -3.76 0.07 -0.06
CA LEU A 132 -3.83 -1.38 -0.07
C LEU A 132 -2.53 -1.92 -0.69
N GLU A 133 -1.75 -2.64 0.11
CA GLU A 133 -0.54 -3.33 -0.35
C GLU A 133 -0.77 -4.83 -0.38
N ASN A 134 -0.46 -5.52 -1.47
CA ASN A 134 -0.53 -6.97 -1.46
C ASN A 134 0.50 -7.54 -0.45
N HIS A 135 0.31 -8.79 -0.03
CA HIS A 135 1.20 -9.47 0.94
C HIS A 135 2.69 -9.42 0.56
N ASP A 136 3.00 -9.36 -0.74
CA ASP A 136 4.37 -9.35 -1.23
C ASP A 136 4.97 -7.93 -1.38
N GLY A 137 4.19 -6.87 -1.11
CA GLY A 137 4.60 -5.47 -1.31
C GLY A 137 4.92 -5.12 -2.77
N LEU A 138 4.43 -5.92 -3.71
CA LEU A 138 4.68 -5.81 -5.15
C LEU A 138 3.69 -4.87 -5.84
N PHE A 139 2.47 -4.77 -5.32
CA PHE A 139 1.40 -3.97 -5.91
C PHE A 139 0.87 -2.97 -4.88
N PHE A 140 0.89 -1.71 -5.29
CA PHE A 140 0.27 -0.62 -4.56
C PHE A 140 -1.08 -0.33 -5.22
N ALA A 141 -2.13 -0.36 -4.41
CA ALA A 141 -3.42 0.15 -4.79
C ALA A 141 -3.85 1.26 -3.83
N GLY A 142 -4.41 2.32 -4.39
CA GLY A 142 -5.19 3.30 -3.65
C GLY A 142 -6.65 2.88 -3.70
N ALA A 143 -7.34 2.94 -2.58
CA ALA A 143 -8.78 2.77 -2.55
C ALA A 143 -9.42 3.96 -1.85
N SER A 144 -10.52 4.47 -2.39
CA SER A 144 -11.24 5.61 -1.85
C SER A 144 -12.71 5.28 -1.71
N VAL A 145 -13.33 5.73 -0.62
CA VAL A 145 -14.78 5.86 -0.50
C VAL A 145 -15.12 7.34 -0.49
N VAL A 146 -16.13 7.73 -1.27
CA VAL A 146 -16.43 9.14 -1.51
C VAL A 146 -17.92 9.43 -1.35
N GLY A 147 -18.25 10.63 -0.89
CA GLY A 147 -19.61 11.11 -0.85
C GLY A 147 -19.95 11.78 -2.17
N GLN A 148 -20.57 11.06 -3.09
CA GLN A 148 -21.13 11.62 -4.33
C GLN A 148 -22.65 11.61 -4.23
N ASP A 149 -23.33 12.62 -4.79
CA ASP A 149 -24.79 12.68 -4.87
C ASP A 149 -25.53 12.45 -3.54
N MET A 150 -24.87 12.73 -2.41
CA MET A 150 -25.41 12.53 -1.08
C MET A 150 -25.02 13.67 -0.13
N PRO A 151 -25.88 14.04 0.84
CA PRO A 151 -25.54 15.04 1.85
C PRO A 151 -24.36 14.63 2.72
N ILE A 152 -23.53 15.60 3.12
CA ILE A 152 -22.35 15.35 3.98
C ILE A 152 -22.69 14.59 5.28
N ARG A 153 -23.86 14.86 5.89
CA ARG A 153 -24.29 14.18 7.12
C ARG A 153 -24.60 12.70 6.89
N GLU A 154 -25.17 12.37 5.74
CA GLU A 154 -25.43 10.98 5.37
C GLU A 154 -24.13 10.26 5.06
N PHE A 155 -23.20 10.93 4.37
CA PHE A 155 -21.86 10.39 4.14
C PHE A 155 -21.10 10.17 5.46
N ASP A 156 -21.10 11.13 6.38
CA ASP A 156 -20.50 10.99 7.71
C ASP A 156 -21.09 9.82 8.48
N HIS A 157 -22.41 9.61 8.39
CA HIS A 157 -23.06 8.46 9.00
C HIS A 157 -22.60 7.15 8.33
N ALA A 158 -22.55 7.10 7.00
CA ALA A 158 -22.07 5.93 6.26
C ALA A 158 -20.58 5.63 6.53
N LEU A 159 -19.75 6.66 6.76
CA LEU A 159 -18.34 6.51 7.13
C LEU A 159 -18.13 5.81 8.48
N THR A 160 -19.17 5.65 9.32
CA THR A 160 -19.07 4.73 10.47
C THR A 160 -18.82 3.29 10.04
N ASN A 161 -19.18 2.93 8.79
CA ASN A 161 -18.88 1.66 8.14
C ASN A 161 -17.60 1.70 7.28
N ALA A 162 -16.86 2.82 7.25
CA ALA A 162 -15.62 2.95 6.46
C ALA A 162 -14.66 1.81 6.76
N GLY A 163 -14.66 1.36 8.01
CA GLY A 163 -14.01 0.15 8.41
C GLY A 163 -14.31 -1.01 7.44
N THR A 164 -15.50 -1.55 7.57
CA THR A 164 -16.00 -2.66 6.75
C THR A 164 -15.71 -2.45 5.27
N ALA A 165 -15.93 -1.24 4.75
CA ALA A 165 -15.70 -0.92 3.34
C ALA A 165 -14.25 -1.16 2.90
N PHE A 166 -13.26 -0.71 3.68
CA PHE A 166 -11.84 -0.95 3.36
C PHE A 166 -11.45 -2.43 3.48
N GLN A 167 -12.14 -3.22 4.30
CA GLN A 167 -11.95 -4.67 4.33
C GLN A 167 -12.51 -5.34 3.07
N LEU A 168 -13.69 -4.92 2.61
CA LEU A 168 -14.24 -5.40 1.33
C LEU A 168 -13.28 -5.05 0.18
N LEU A 169 -12.77 -3.81 0.14
CA LEU A 169 -11.77 -3.37 -0.83
C LEU A 169 -10.45 -4.15 -0.72
N ARG A 170 -10.06 -4.58 0.48
CA ARG A 170 -8.90 -5.44 0.69
C ARG A 170 -9.12 -6.86 0.16
N ILE A 171 -10.25 -7.49 0.49
CA ILE A 171 -10.63 -8.81 -0.05
C ILE A 171 -10.67 -8.74 -1.58
N TYR A 172 -11.26 -7.68 -2.13
CA TYR A 172 -11.28 -7.41 -3.55
C TYR A 172 -9.86 -7.29 -4.12
N HIS A 173 -8.98 -6.49 -3.53
CA HIS A 173 -7.60 -6.31 -3.96
C HIS A 173 -6.87 -7.64 -4.09
N ASP A 174 -6.91 -8.45 -3.03
CA ASP A 174 -6.23 -9.75 -3.00
C ASP A 174 -6.81 -10.68 -4.08
N ARG A 175 -8.14 -10.80 -4.19
CA ARG A 175 -8.80 -11.66 -5.19
C ARG A 175 -8.60 -11.17 -6.62
N PHE A 176 -8.66 -9.87 -6.87
CA PHE A 176 -8.42 -9.25 -8.17
C PHE A 176 -7.05 -9.65 -8.72
N HIS A 177 -6.01 -9.50 -7.90
CA HIS A 177 -4.66 -9.85 -8.30
C HIS A 177 -4.47 -11.36 -8.51
N MET A 178 -5.17 -12.21 -7.76
CA MET A 178 -5.17 -13.66 -7.99
C MET A 178 -5.81 -14.03 -9.31
N LEU A 179 -6.98 -13.46 -9.63
CA LEU A 179 -7.64 -13.68 -10.92
C LEU A 179 -6.76 -13.21 -12.08
N ARG A 180 -6.07 -12.07 -11.95
CA ARG A 180 -5.12 -11.60 -12.97
C ARG A 180 -3.93 -12.54 -13.18
N ARG A 181 -3.47 -13.23 -12.14
CA ARG A 181 -2.37 -14.21 -12.21
C ARG A 181 -2.82 -15.63 -12.56
N GLY A 182 -4.13 -15.90 -12.54
CA GLY A 182 -4.67 -17.26 -12.71
C GLY A 182 -4.52 -18.14 -11.45
N GLU A 183 -4.47 -17.56 -10.26
CA GLU A 183 -4.27 -18.23 -8.97
C GLU A 183 -5.59 -18.46 -8.18
N ARG A 184 -5.58 -19.39 -7.20
CA ARG A 184 -6.73 -19.72 -6.32
C ARG A 184 -6.61 -19.11 -4.92
N LEU A 185 -7.72 -18.59 -4.36
CA LEU A 185 -7.80 -17.78 -3.12
C LEU A 185 -7.07 -18.37 -1.89
N ILE A 186 -6.35 -17.54 -1.14
CA ILE A 186 -5.83 -17.81 0.22
C ILE A 186 -6.74 -17.10 1.23
N HIS A 187 -7.12 -17.78 2.31
CA HIS A 187 -8.10 -17.30 3.29
C HIS A 187 -7.56 -16.15 4.17
N ILE A 188 -8.34 -15.08 4.35
CA ILE A 188 -8.04 -13.94 5.25
C ILE A 188 -8.48 -14.31 6.68
N ARG A 189 -7.70 -13.93 7.71
CA ARG A 189 -7.94 -14.34 9.11
C ARG A 189 -8.84 -13.35 9.87
N GLU A 190 -9.74 -13.88 10.69
CA GLU A 190 -10.67 -13.16 11.56
C GLU A 190 -9.97 -12.18 12.55
N SER A 191 -8.68 -12.42 12.85
CA SER A 191 -7.85 -11.56 13.70
C SER A 191 -7.55 -10.16 13.13
N ASP A 192 -7.73 -9.98 11.82
CA ASP A 192 -7.48 -8.70 11.14
C ASP A 192 -8.67 -7.72 11.29
N LEU A 193 -9.85 -8.24 11.64
CA LEU A 193 -11.11 -7.50 11.85
C LEU A 193 -11.11 -6.68 13.15
N ASP A 194 -10.70 -7.29 14.27
CA ASP A 194 -10.72 -6.66 15.60
C ASP A 194 -9.74 -5.47 15.72
N ARG A 195 -8.57 -5.58 15.08
CA ARG A 195 -7.50 -4.57 15.18
C ARG A 195 -7.85 -3.29 14.43
N PHE A 196 -8.65 -3.41 13.40
CA PHE A 196 -9.01 -2.33 12.51
C PHE A 196 -10.27 -1.57 12.97
N LEU A 197 -11.22 -2.26 13.63
CA LEU A 197 -12.34 -1.62 14.33
C LEU A 197 -11.87 -0.71 15.48
N VAL A 198 -10.81 -1.10 16.20
CA VAL A 198 -10.17 -0.29 17.26
C VAL A 198 -9.53 1.00 16.70
N ALA A 199 -8.94 0.95 15.50
CA ALA A 199 -8.31 2.12 14.88
C ALA A 199 -9.31 3.15 14.35
N VAL A 200 -10.44 2.69 13.80
CA VAL A 200 -11.52 3.56 13.28
C VAL A 200 -12.33 4.20 14.43
N GLN A 201 -12.55 3.48 15.53
CA GLN A 201 -13.33 3.99 16.68
C GLN A 201 -12.55 4.95 17.59
N GLY A 202 -11.21 4.94 17.55
CA GLY A 202 -10.36 5.70 18.46
C GLY A 202 -10.00 7.13 18.01
N GLY A 203 -10.23 7.52 16.75
CA GLY A 203 -9.92 8.88 16.25
C GLY A 203 -8.43 9.30 16.26
N GLU A 204 -7.53 8.46 16.74
CA GLU A 204 -6.10 8.75 16.88
C GLU A 204 -5.28 8.13 15.75
N VAL A 205 -4.92 8.96 14.76
CA VAL A 205 -4.11 8.59 13.58
C VAL A 205 -2.65 8.27 13.94
N GLY A 206 -2.18 8.63 15.15
CA GLY A 206 -0.77 8.52 15.55
C GLY A 206 -0.32 7.17 16.14
N ALA A 207 -1.21 6.44 16.84
CA ALA A 207 -0.87 5.16 17.48
C ALA A 207 -0.93 3.95 16.52
N ILE A 208 -1.41 4.18 15.30
CA ILE A 208 -1.54 3.20 14.21
C ILE A 208 -0.17 2.58 13.88
N SER A 209 0.92 3.37 13.91
CA SER A 209 2.25 2.92 13.47
C SER A 209 2.97 1.98 14.46
N ALA A 210 2.79 2.17 15.77
CA ALA A 210 3.43 1.34 16.79
C ALA A 210 2.70 0.00 16.98
N GLY A 211 1.37 0.02 16.89
CA GLY A 211 0.54 -1.18 16.85
C GLY A 211 0.88 -2.03 15.63
N ILE A 212 0.82 -1.47 14.41
CA ILE A 212 1.13 -2.21 13.17
C ILE A 212 2.51 -2.90 13.21
N ALA A 213 3.55 -2.23 13.73
CA ALA A 213 4.89 -2.82 13.87
C ALA A 213 4.96 -4.03 14.82
N GLU A 214 4.09 -4.07 15.84
CA GLU A 214 4.00 -5.17 16.80
C GLU A 214 3.03 -6.28 16.34
N LEU A 215 2.02 -5.93 15.55
CA LEU A 215 1.02 -6.83 14.96
C LEU A 215 1.62 -7.77 13.89
N PHE A 216 2.74 -7.39 13.25
CA PHE A 216 3.53 -8.24 12.34
C PHE A 216 4.55 -9.17 13.05
N ARG A 217 4.69 -9.10 14.39
CA ARG A 217 5.57 -10.00 15.17
C ARG A 217 4.93 -11.32 15.59
N GLY A 218 3.74 -11.67 15.08
CA GLY A 218 3.12 -13.00 15.13
C GLY A 218 3.43 -13.84 16.39
N GLY A 219 2.66 -13.65 17.47
CA GLY A 219 2.86 -14.43 18.70
C GLY A 219 2.41 -15.89 18.58
N SER A 220 3.28 -16.82 18.95
CA SER A 220 2.89 -18.00 19.73
C SER A 220 3.94 -18.20 20.84
N PRO A 221 3.54 -18.54 22.08
CA PRO A 221 4.46 -18.67 23.18
C PRO A 221 5.25 -19.98 23.07
N ALA A 222 6.52 -19.89 23.48
CA ALA A 222 7.49 -20.96 23.68
C ALA A 222 8.36 -21.41 22.48
N SER A 223 9.65 -21.07 22.65
CA SER A 223 10.86 -21.75 22.17
C SER A 223 11.16 -21.75 20.67
N ALA A 224 11.83 -20.69 20.19
CA ALA A 224 13.27 -20.67 19.94
C ALA A 224 13.59 -19.43 19.09
N SER A 225 14.59 -18.66 19.51
CA SER A 225 15.09 -17.48 18.82
C SER A 225 15.56 -17.82 17.41
N MET A 226 14.69 -17.65 16.41
CA MET A 226 15.09 -17.60 15.01
C MET A 226 15.17 -16.13 14.60
N SER A 227 16.39 -15.68 14.29
CA SER A 227 16.63 -14.38 13.68
C SER A 227 15.75 -14.22 12.44
N PRO A 228 15.03 -13.09 12.24
CA PRO A 228 14.20 -12.85 11.06
C PRO A 228 15.00 -12.79 9.74
N PHE A 229 16.33 -12.79 9.84
CA PHE A 229 17.29 -12.81 8.76
C PHE A 229 18.25 -13.98 8.93
N GLU A 230 18.18 -14.92 7.99
CA GLU A 230 19.10 -16.04 7.86
C GLU A 230 19.97 -15.83 6.62
N HIS A 231 21.22 -16.26 6.71
CA HIS A 231 22.11 -16.19 5.57
C HIS A 231 23.15 -17.30 5.61
N SER A 232 23.57 -17.73 4.43
CA SER A 232 24.80 -18.49 4.24
C SER A 232 26.01 -17.68 4.73
N SER A 233 27.11 -18.35 5.07
CA SER A 233 28.33 -17.71 5.59
C SER A 233 28.93 -16.64 4.66
N ASN A 234 28.67 -16.74 3.36
CA ASN A 234 29.12 -15.81 2.34
C ASN A 234 28.00 -14.92 1.79
N TYR A 235 26.80 -14.91 2.41
CA TYR A 235 25.63 -14.13 2.00
C TYR A 235 25.12 -14.40 0.57
N THR A 236 25.56 -15.49 -0.07
CA THR A 236 25.08 -15.86 -1.42
C THR A 236 23.68 -16.44 -1.40
N LYS A 237 23.24 -16.97 -0.25
CA LYS A 237 21.87 -17.34 0.05
C LYS A 237 21.41 -16.57 1.27
N ILE A 238 20.24 -15.96 1.19
CA ILE A 238 19.58 -15.33 2.32
C ILE A 238 18.13 -15.76 2.40
N THR A 239 17.58 -15.73 3.61
CA THR A 239 16.15 -15.81 3.88
C THR A 239 15.79 -14.63 4.76
N LEU A 240 14.90 -13.76 4.28
CA LEU A 240 14.36 -12.64 5.07
C LEU A 240 12.86 -12.79 5.13
N ARG A 241 12.29 -12.88 6.34
CA ARG A 241 10.83 -13.01 6.56
C ARG A 241 10.20 -14.15 5.73
N GLY A 242 10.90 -15.27 5.60
CA GLY A 242 10.47 -16.44 4.82
C GLY A 242 10.75 -16.36 3.30
N ARG A 243 11.23 -15.23 2.76
CA ARG A 243 11.60 -15.08 1.35
C ARG A 243 13.08 -15.41 1.13
N GLY A 244 13.34 -16.52 0.45
CA GLY A 244 14.68 -16.98 0.08
C GLY A 244 15.16 -16.38 -1.25
N VAL A 245 16.38 -15.84 -1.29
CA VAL A 245 17.00 -15.33 -2.53
C VAL A 245 18.47 -15.71 -2.62
N ASP A 246 18.86 -16.15 -3.82
CA ASP A 246 20.25 -16.39 -4.19
C ASP A 246 20.87 -15.18 -4.90
N PHE A 247 22.10 -14.83 -4.52
CA PHE A 247 22.89 -13.70 -4.99
C PHE A 247 24.23 -14.10 -5.58
N GLY A 248 24.66 -13.29 -6.55
CA GLY A 248 26.05 -13.29 -7.03
C GLY A 248 27.01 -12.68 -6.02
N THR A 249 28.31 -12.88 -6.22
CA THR A 249 29.37 -12.46 -5.28
C THR A 249 29.33 -10.98 -4.91
N LEU A 250 29.12 -10.08 -5.88
CA LEU A 250 29.08 -8.64 -5.61
C LEU A 250 27.84 -8.25 -4.78
N GLN A 251 26.69 -8.82 -5.12
CA GLN A 251 25.45 -8.61 -4.37
C GLN A 251 25.61 -9.12 -2.93
N ALA A 252 26.15 -10.32 -2.75
CA ALA A 252 26.40 -10.93 -1.45
C ALA A 252 27.35 -10.10 -0.57
N ARG A 253 28.39 -9.48 -1.15
CA ARG A 253 29.28 -8.54 -0.43
C ARG A 253 28.51 -7.33 0.10
N ILE A 254 27.64 -6.74 -0.73
CA ILE A 254 26.82 -5.59 -0.34
C ILE A 254 25.87 -5.96 0.80
N ILE A 255 25.22 -7.13 0.72
CA ILE A 255 24.39 -7.62 1.82
C ILE A 255 25.21 -7.78 3.10
N GLY A 256 26.43 -8.34 3.01
CA GLY A 256 27.33 -8.48 4.15
C GLY A 256 27.71 -7.14 4.80
N ILE A 257 27.99 -6.11 3.99
CA ILE A 257 28.30 -4.76 4.50
C ILE A 257 27.09 -4.17 5.22
N LEU A 258 25.90 -4.25 4.61
CA LEU A 258 24.69 -3.70 5.21
C LEU A 258 24.27 -4.46 6.48
N HIS A 259 24.49 -5.79 6.53
CA HIS A 259 24.23 -6.58 7.75
C HIS A 259 25.27 -6.30 8.85
N ALA A 260 26.48 -5.87 8.49
CA ALA A 260 27.41 -5.33 9.47
C ALA A 260 26.93 -3.98 10.01
N ALA A 261 26.51 -3.07 9.12
CA ALA A 261 26.01 -1.75 9.49
C ALA A 261 24.74 -1.81 10.36
N SER A 262 23.83 -2.75 10.09
CA SER A 262 22.60 -2.96 10.87
C SER A 262 22.84 -3.38 12.32
N ARG A 263 24.05 -3.83 12.66
CA ARG A 263 24.45 -4.17 14.03
C ARG A 263 25.09 -2.98 14.77
N THR A 264 25.10 -1.81 14.13
CA THR A 264 25.57 -0.55 14.71
C THR A 264 24.39 0.38 15.00
N PRO A 265 24.57 1.44 15.80
CA PRO A 265 23.52 2.44 16.03
C PRO A 265 23.12 3.23 14.77
N ASP A 266 23.97 3.29 13.75
CA ASP A 266 23.68 3.96 12.47
C ASP A 266 23.69 2.94 11.31
N PRO A 267 22.52 2.38 10.95
CA PRO A 267 22.43 1.32 9.96
C PRO A 267 22.49 1.84 8.51
N TRP A 268 22.51 3.16 8.31
CA TRP A 268 22.42 3.78 7.00
C TRP A 268 23.81 3.93 6.36
N VAL A 269 24.00 3.30 5.21
CA VAL A 269 25.27 3.35 4.48
C VAL A 269 25.09 4.10 3.16
N PRO A 270 25.95 5.08 2.82
CA PRO A 270 25.94 5.73 1.51
C PRO A 270 26.07 4.73 0.35
N GLU A 271 25.23 4.87 -0.69
CA GLU A 271 25.22 3.97 -1.85
C GLU A 271 26.59 3.91 -2.55
N ALA A 272 27.27 5.05 -2.65
CA ALA A 272 28.62 5.14 -3.21
C ALA A 272 29.64 4.32 -2.40
N GLU A 273 29.54 4.33 -1.07
CA GLU A 273 30.43 3.59 -0.18
C GLU A 273 30.19 2.07 -0.29
N LEU A 274 28.93 1.65 -0.44
CA LEU A 274 28.58 0.25 -0.67
C LEU A 274 29.18 -0.28 -1.97
N LEU A 275 29.04 0.47 -3.05
CA LEU A 275 29.56 0.10 -4.37
C LEU A 275 31.10 0.04 -4.37
N PHE A 276 31.74 1.06 -3.77
CA PHE A 276 33.18 1.10 -3.61
C PHE A 276 33.70 -0.07 -2.77
N SER A 277 33.11 -0.30 -1.59
CA SER A 277 33.53 -1.36 -0.66
C SER A 277 33.28 -2.77 -1.20
N ALA A 278 32.24 -2.95 -2.02
CA ALA A 278 32.00 -4.21 -2.72
C ALA A 278 32.93 -4.44 -3.92
N GLN A 279 33.72 -3.44 -4.30
CA GLN A 279 34.55 -3.40 -5.52
C GLN A 279 33.70 -3.55 -6.79
N SER A 280 32.54 -2.87 -6.81
CA SER A 280 31.66 -2.82 -7.96
C SER A 280 32.07 -1.70 -8.91
N ASN A 281 32.02 -1.97 -10.22
CA ASN A 281 32.15 -0.95 -11.27
C ASN A 281 30.80 -0.29 -11.62
N SER A 282 29.68 -0.75 -11.02
CA SER A 282 28.37 -0.16 -11.25
C SER A 282 28.26 1.21 -10.59
N GLN A 283 27.56 2.15 -11.24
CA GLN A 283 27.30 3.46 -10.66
C GLN A 283 26.12 3.45 -9.69
N HIS A 284 25.24 2.45 -9.79
CA HIS A 284 24.04 2.34 -8.97
C HIS A 284 23.79 0.90 -8.51
N LEU A 285 23.28 0.74 -7.29
CA LEU A 285 22.81 -0.54 -6.74
C LEU A 285 21.72 -1.17 -7.61
N ARG A 286 20.83 -0.35 -8.19
CA ARG A 286 19.76 -0.85 -9.06
C ARG A 286 20.28 -1.69 -10.23
N GLU A 287 21.46 -1.35 -10.77
CA GLU A 287 22.06 -2.06 -11.89
C GLU A 287 22.63 -3.41 -11.45
N LEU A 288 23.21 -3.43 -10.24
CA LEU A 288 23.75 -4.64 -9.64
C LEU A 288 22.63 -5.63 -9.25
N PHE A 289 21.47 -5.13 -8.86
CA PHE A 289 20.32 -5.92 -8.46
C PHE A 289 19.22 -6.03 -9.53
N LYS A 290 19.40 -5.54 -10.75
CA LYS A 290 18.34 -5.47 -11.79
C LYS A 290 17.53 -6.75 -12.06
N ASN A 291 18.13 -7.93 -11.83
CA ASN A 291 17.49 -9.24 -12.04
C ASN A 291 16.94 -9.86 -10.73
N LYS A 292 16.91 -9.09 -9.64
CA LYS A 292 16.49 -9.48 -8.30
C LYS A 292 15.73 -8.31 -7.70
N ASP A 293 14.45 -8.46 -7.40
CA ASP A 293 13.68 -7.41 -6.73
C ASP A 293 14.37 -7.04 -5.40
N PRO A 294 15.01 -5.86 -5.28
CA PRO A 294 15.74 -5.49 -4.09
C PRO A 294 14.83 -4.74 -3.10
N GLY A 295 13.58 -4.44 -3.48
CA GLY A 295 12.65 -3.62 -2.69
C GLY A 295 12.25 -4.28 -1.38
N PHE A 296 12.27 -5.61 -1.30
CA PHE A 296 12.02 -6.33 -0.06
C PHE A 296 13.23 -6.35 0.89
N LEU A 297 14.44 -6.02 0.40
CA LEU A 297 15.69 -6.09 1.17
C LEU A 297 16.15 -4.75 1.68
N PHE A 298 16.00 -3.72 0.84
CA PHE A 298 16.59 -2.42 1.09
C PHE A 298 15.54 -1.36 1.39
N GLU A 299 15.90 -0.47 2.29
CA GLU A 299 15.24 0.81 2.49
C GLU A 299 16.20 1.92 2.06
N ARG A 300 15.65 2.96 1.44
CA ARG A 300 16.40 4.14 0.98
C ARG A 300 15.86 5.35 1.74
N ASP A 301 16.73 6.25 2.18
CA ASP A 301 16.35 7.44 2.95
C ASP A 301 16.06 8.68 2.08
N GLY A 302 16.10 8.55 0.75
CA GLY A 302 15.96 9.66 -0.18
C GLY A 302 17.19 10.57 -0.31
N LEU A 303 18.22 10.39 0.54
CA LEU A 303 19.48 11.15 0.53
C LEU A 303 20.65 10.34 -0.05
N GLY A 304 20.36 9.19 -0.65
CA GLY A 304 21.36 8.30 -1.25
C GLY A 304 22.01 7.34 -0.26
N ARG A 305 21.44 7.15 0.94
CA ARG A 305 21.86 6.08 1.87
C ARG A 305 20.87 4.92 1.82
N VAL A 306 21.39 3.75 2.16
CA VAL A 306 20.68 2.47 2.06
C VAL A 306 20.93 1.66 3.34
N ARG A 307 19.89 0.99 3.83
CA ARG A 307 19.99 0.00 4.92
C ARG A 307 19.26 -1.30 4.57
N LEU A 308 19.55 -2.38 5.28
CA LEU A 308 18.71 -3.58 5.24
C LEU A 308 17.43 -3.37 6.05
N LYS A 309 16.32 -3.95 5.57
CA LYS A 309 15.02 -4.02 6.25
C LYS A 309 14.99 -5.15 7.29
N LEU A 310 15.84 -5.06 8.31
CA LEU A 310 15.92 -6.01 9.43
C LEU A 310 14.97 -5.66 10.57
#